data_AF-A0A494RD27-F1
#
_entry.id   AF-A0A494RD27-F1
#
_cell.length_a   1.000
_cell.length_b   1.000
_cell.length_c   1.000
_cell.angle_alpha   90.00
_cell.angle_beta   90.00
_cell.angle_gamma   90.00
#
_symmetry.space_group_name_H-M   'P 1'
#
loop_
_entity.id
_entity.type
_entity.pdbx_description
1 polymer ?
#
loop_
_entity_poly.entity_id
_entity_poly.type
_entity_poly.pdbx_seq_one_letter_code
_entity_poly.pdbx_strand_id
1 'polypeptide(L)'
;MLDCDGTSISVVEREEEDPMSLLLAALASIALQADPQIRAEPNGPGAWRLTITADDETDPLRLAERLRPRAAELCGAAGYHFGRYAFELLQQVADATAEPQADRLALTQDIRCGPAAPEPVIQPAPVLSEADALALNPRLTALSDAYFAALDDGRYAEAFAMVDAATTGGASLEDWSARNRAQRDRLGATTQRQIGRLTWYSNPPGAPPGHYGAVDYVASHALQDECGYLIWHRPAPDADLRLTRQEATYLPHDLDAATRARMRQAYCILL
;
A
#
# COMPACT_ATOMS: atom_id res chain seq x y z
N MET A 1 66.39 45.08 -54.28
CA MET A 1 65.30 45.66 -55.08
C MET A 1 64.06 44.85 -54.73
N LEU A 2 62.97 45.54 -54.35
CA LEU A 2 61.74 45.03 -53.72
C LEU A 2 61.84 44.77 -52.22
N ASP A 3 60.80 44.94 -51.44
CA ASP A 3 59.88 46.09 -51.22
C ASP A 3 59.14 45.74 -49.92
N CYS A 4 58.67 46.75 -49.20
CA CYS A 4 57.96 46.62 -47.93
C CYS A 4 56.50 46.17 -48.09
N ASP A 5 55.97 45.60 -46.99
CA ASP A 5 54.60 45.69 -46.45
C ASP A 5 53.38 45.26 -47.27
N GLY A 6 52.39 44.69 -46.54
CA GLY A 6 50.99 44.84 -46.92
C GLY A 6 50.07 43.65 -46.63
N THR A 7 49.55 43.60 -45.40
CA THR A 7 48.37 42.85 -44.94
C THR A 7 47.12 43.08 -45.81
N SER A 8 46.30 42.04 -46.06
CA SER A 8 44.82 42.16 -46.06
C SER A 8 44.10 40.81 -46.07
N ILE A 9 42.99 40.76 -45.33
CA ILE A 9 42.01 39.66 -45.18
C ILE A 9 40.78 40.00 -46.02
N SER A 10 40.12 39.02 -46.65
CA SER A 10 38.71 39.09 -47.08
C SER A 10 38.16 37.67 -47.23
N VAL A 11 37.29 37.20 -46.33
CA VAL A 11 35.80 37.20 -46.37
C VAL A 11 35.21 36.09 -47.27
N VAL A 12 34.35 35.30 -46.64
CA VAL A 12 33.60 34.14 -47.15
C VAL A 12 32.31 34.62 -47.81
N GLU A 13 32.01 34.12 -49.01
CA GLU A 13 30.68 34.19 -49.63
C GLU A 13 30.03 32.80 -49.61
N ARG A 14 28.75 32.77 -49.22
CA ARG A 14 27.79 31.66 -49.32
C ARG A 14 26.78 32.04 -50.41
N GLU A 15 26.43 31.11 -51.29
CA GLU A 15 25.16 31.05 -52.05
C GLU A 15 24.93 29.55 -52.39
N GLU A 16 23.90 28.93 -51.79
CA GLU A 16 22.59 28.57 -52.40
C GLU A 16 22.69 27.34 -53.33
N GLU A 17 22.42 26.14 -52.80
CA GLU A 17 21.15 25.37 -52.92
C GLU A 17 20.80 24.96 -54.36
N ASP A 18 20.90 23.65 -54.69
CA ASP A 18 19.77 22.86 -55.21
C ASP A 18 20.13 21.34 -55.36
N PRO A 19 19.18 20.41 -55.61
CA PRO A 19 18.77 19.43 -54.61
C PRO A 19 19.06 17.99 -55.06
N MET A 20 18.59 17.03 -54.25
CA MET A 20 18.31 15.65 -54.66
C MET A 20 19.52 14.71 -54.73
N SER A 21 19.89 14.16 -53.58
CA SER A 21 20.40 12.78 -53.50
C SER A 21 20.29 12.19 -52.09
N LEU A 22 19.53 11.10 -52.01
CA LEU A 22 19.70 9.97 -51.09
C LEU A 22 19.64 10.26 -49.57
N LEU A 23 18.43 10.31 -49.02
CA LEU A 23 18.18 9.94 -47.62
C LEU A 23 17.78 8.46 -47.56
N LEU A 24 18.78 7.60 -47.33
CA LEU A 24 18.60 6.24 -46.83
C LEU A 24 17.99 6.34 -45.42
N ALA A 25 16.79 5.78 -45.26
CA ALA A 25 16.15 5.60 -43.97
C ALA A 25 16.95 4.61 -43.12
N ALA A 26 17.74 5.11 -42.17
CA ALA A 26 18.26 4.31 -41.07
C ALA A 26 17.17 4.17 -40.01
N LEU A 27 16.26 3.20 -40.20
CA LEU A 27 15.44 2.69 -39.11
C LEU A 27 16.35 1.90 -38.17
N ALA A 28 16.96 2.60 -37.22
CA ALA A 28 17.60 1.95 -36.09
C ALA A 28 16.50 1.31 -35.23
N SER A 29 16.35 -0.01 -35.34
CA SER A 29 15.57 -0.80 -34.40
C SER A 29 16.20 -0.67 -33.01
N ILE A 30 15.63 0.19 -32.16
CA ILE A 30 15.94 0.17 -30.73
C ILE A 30 15.30 -1.12 -30.19
N ALA A 31 16.09 -2.19 -30.14
CA ALA A 31 15.74 -3.34 -29.31
C ALA A 31 15.74 -2.85 -27.86
N LEU A 32 14.55 -2.74 -27.25
CA LEU A 32 14.42 -2.67 -25.80
C LEU A 32 15.11 -3.92 -25.24
N GLN A 33 16.30 -3.74 -24.65
CA GLN A 33 16.95 -4.83 -23.93
C GLN A 33 16.10 -5.13 -22.69
N ALA A 34 15.59 -6.35 -22.59
CA ALA A 34 14.93 -6.84 -21.40
C ALA A 34 15.90 -6.70 -20.21
N ASP A 35 15.44 -6.11 -19.10
CA ASP A 35 16.21 -6.02 -17.87
C ASP A 35 16.54 -7.45 -17.39
N PRO A 36 17.83 -7.85 -17.32
CA PRO A 36 18.22 -9.21 -16.94
C PRO A 36 17.80 -9.58 -15.51
N GLN A 37 17.32 -8.63 -14.70
CA GLN A 37 16.81 -8.87 -13.36
C GLN A 37 15.34 -9.34 -13.31
N ILE A 38 14.58 -9.22 -14.41
CA ILE A 38 13.15 -9.59 -14.44
C ILE A 38 12.98 -11.00 -15.00
N ARG A 39 12.66 -11.95 -14.12
CA ARG A 39 12.28 -13.33 -14.50
C ARG A 39 10.80 -13.38 -14.86
N ALA A 40 10.46 -14.11 -15.91
CA ALA A 40 9.08 -14.30 -16.36
C ALA A 40 8.78 -15.79 -16.56
N GLU A 41 7.73 -16.27 -15.89
CA GLU A 41 7.32 -17.68 -15.92
C GLU A 41 5.86 -17.79 -16.36
N PRO A 42 5.49 -18.73 -17.25
CA PRO A 42 4.09 -18.97 -17.59
C PRO A 42 3.28 -19.39 -16.35
N ASN A 43 2.10 -18.78 -16.15
CA ASN A 43 1.21 -19.04 -15.02
C ASN A 43 -0.23 -19.33 -15.49
N GLY A 44 -0.35 -20.10 -16.58
CA GLY A 44 -1.60 -20.45 -17.24
C GLY A 44 -1.81 -19.76 -18.60
N PRO A 45 -2.93 -20.05 -19.30
CA PRO A 45 -3.19 -19.48 -20.63
C PRO A 45 -3.23 -17.96 -20.61
N GLY A 46 -2.33 -17.33 -21.37
CA GLY A 46 -2.22 -15.87 -21.44
C GLY A 46 -1.83 -15.22 -20.11
N ALA A 47 -1.26 -15.96 -19.16
CA ALA A 47 -0.87 -15.46 -17.85
C ALA A 47 0.62 -15.71 -17.59
N TRP A 48 1.27 -14.77 -16.93
CA TRP A 48 2.66 -14.89 -16.53
C TRP A 48 2.84 -14.46 -15.09
N ARG A 49 3.93 -14.93 -14.48
CA ARG A 49 4.45 -14.46 -13.21
C ARG A 49 5.78 -13.77 -13.45
N LEU A 50 5.87 -12.51 -13.06
CA LEU A 50 7.08 -11.72 -13.14
C LEU A 50 7.73 -11.66 -11.76
N THR A 51 9.05 -11.84 -11.69
CA THR A 51 9.83 -11.69 -10.46
C THR A 51 10.98 -10.73 -10.70
N ILE A 52 11.15 -9.75 -9.83
CA ILE A 52 12.28 -8.81 -9.83
C ILE A 52 12.87 -8.73 -8.43
N THR A 53 14.18 -8.60 -8.34
CA THR A 53 14.89 -8.34 -7.07
C THR A 53 15.74 -7.10 -7.24
N ALA A 54 15.60 -6.16 -6.30
CA ALA A 54 16.28 -4.87 -6.31
C ALA A 54 16.98 -4.61 -4.98
N ASP A 55 18.19 -4.06 -5.05
CA ASP A 55 18.99 -3.62 -3.90
C ASP A 55 18.95 -2.09 -3.76
N ASP A 56 18.28 -1.41 -4.69
CA ASP A 56 18.20 0.05 -4.83
C ASP A 56 16.78 0.61 -4.59
N GLU A 57 15.80 -0.27 -4.36
CA GLU A 57 14.40 0.10 -4.17
C GLU A 57 13.77 -0.79 -3.11
N THR A 58 13.11 -0.15 -2.14
CA THR A 58 12.42 -0.81 -1.02
C THR A 58 10.91 -0.57 -1.04
N ASP A 59 10.41 0.27 -1.96
CA ASP A 59 8.97 0.49 -2.20
C ASP A 59 8.44 -0.51 -3.25
N PRO A 60 7.54 -1.43 -2.86
CA PRO A 60 6.94 -2.40 -3.78
C PRO A 60 6.21 -1.77 -4.97
N LEU A 61 5.62 -0.58 -4.82
CA LEU A 61 4.89 0.08 -5.91
C LEU A 61 5.84 0.60 -6.98
N ARG A 62 6.93 1.24 -6.57
CA ARG A 62 7.99 1.67 -7.51
C ARG A 62 8.67 0.49 -8.17
N LEU A 63 8.88 -0.60 -7.43
CA LEU A 63 9.43 -1.83 -8.00
C LEU A 63 8.45 -2.50 -8.98
N ALA A 64 7.14 -2.42 -8.76
CA ALA A 64 6.12 -2.93 -9.68
C ALA A 64 6.08 -2.14 -11.00
N GLU A 65 6.31 -0.82 -10.96
CA GLU A 65 6.41 0.00 -12.18
C GLU A 65 7.54 -0.47 -13.11
N ARG A 66 8.65 -0.99 -12.56
CA ARG A 66 9.76 -1.57 -13.34
C ARG A 66 9.36 -2.81 -14.14
N LEU A 67 8.26 -3.48 -13.78
CA LEU A 67 7.76 -4.67 -14.49
C LEU A 67 6.97 -4.32 -15.77
N ARG A 68 6.50 -3.07 -15.92
CA ARG A 68 5.65 -2.64 -17.04
C ARG A 68 6.24 -2.91 -18.42
N PRO A 69 7.53 -2.58 -18.71
CA PRO A 69 8.11 -2.84 -20.02
C PRO A 69 8.10 -4.34 -20.36
N ARG A 70 8.44 -5.19 -19.38
CA ARG A 70 8.46 -6.65 -19.58
C ARG A 70 7.06 -7.22 -19.78
N ALA A 71 6.07 -6.72 -19.05
CA ALA A 71 4.67 -7.10 -19.25
C ALA A 71 4.15 -6.70 -20.65
N ALA A 72 4.51 -5.50 -21.11
CA ALA A 72 4.17 -5.02 -22.46
C ALA A 72 4.80 -5.91 -23.55
N GLU A 73 6.06 -6.31 -23.36
CA GLU A 73 6.75 -7.21 -24.28
C GLU A 73 6.07 -8.59 -24.36
N LEU A 74 5.75 -9.20 -23.21
CA LEU A 74 5.15 -10.53 -23.15
C LEU A 74 3.74 -10.59 -23.75
N CYS A 75 2.98 -9.51 -23.63
CA CYS A 75 1.59 -9.46 -24.07
C CYS A 75 1.38 -8.75 -25.41
N GLY A 76 2.38 -8.02 -25.90
CA GLY A 76 2.36 -7.33 -27.19
C GLY A 76 1.13 -6.45 -27.38
N ALA A 77 0.57 -6.49 -28.59
CA ALA A 77 -0.60 -5.69 -28.97
C ALA A 77 -1.89 -6.06 -28.23
N ALA A 78 -1.94 -7.21 -27.54
CA ALA A 78 -3.12 -7.59 -26.77
C ALA A 78 -3.32 -6.72 -25.52
N GLY A 79 -2.27 -6.03 -25.06
CA GLY A 79 -2.26 -5.35 -23.77
C GLY A 79 -2.09 -6.31 -22.59
N TYR A 80 -1.87 -5.76 -21.39
CA TYR A 80 -1.69 -6.53 -20.16
C TYR A 80 -2.41 -5.86 -18.99
N HIS A 81 -2.68 -6.64 -17.95
CA HIS A 81 -3.08 -6.15 -16.64
C HIS A 81 -2.30 -6.86 -15.53
N PHE A 82 -1.91 -6.08 -14.52
CA PHE A 82 -1.32 -6.61 -13.29
C PHE A 82 -2.41 -7.27 -12.43
N GLY A 83 -2.08 -8.41 -11.85
CA GLY A 83 -2.94 -9.17 -10.94
C GLY A 83 -2.37 -9.21 -9.53
N ARG A 84 -2.42 -10.38 -8.90
CA ARG A 84 -1.89 -10.61 -7.56
C ARG A 84 -0.40 -10.32 -7.50
N TYR A 85 0.05 -9.70 -6.40
CA TYR A 85 1.46 -9.52 -6.10
C TYR A 85 1.79 -9.97 -4.69
N ALA A 86 3.08 -10.24 -4.46
CA ALA A 86 3.68 -10.53 -3.17
C ALA A 86 5.10 -9.97 -3.17
N PHE A 87 5.57 -9.49 -2.02
CA PHE A 87 6.94 -9.01 -1.89
C PHE A 87 7.60 -9.53 -0.60
N GLU A 88 8.91 -9.62 -0.63
CA GLU A 88 9.77 -9.98 0.49
C GLU A 88 10.86 -8.92 0.63
N LEU A 89 10.85 -8.20 1.75
CA LEU A 89 11.88 -7.21 2.09
C LEU A 89 12.89 -7.84 3.05
N LEU A 90 14.12 -8.00 2.60
CA LEU A 90 15.25 -8.42 3.41
C LEU A 90 15.97 -7.18 3.93
N GLN A 91 15.72 -6.86 5.20
CA GLN A 91 16.40 -5.77 5.89
C GLN A 91 17.66 -6.28 6.58
N GLN A 92 18.79 -5.62 6.33
CA GLN A 92 20.05 -5.95 7.00
C GLN A 92 20.15 -5.14 8.29
N VAL A 93 20.20 -5.82 9.44
CA VAL A 93 20.50 -5.16 10.71
C VAL A 93 22.01 -4.96 10.78
N ALA A 94 22.46 -3.72 10.66
CA ALA A 94 23.89 -3.40 10.70
C ALA A 94 24.49 -3.77 12.06
N ASP A 95 25.54 -4.59 12.06
CA ASP A 95 26.49 -4.67 13.17
C ASP A 95 27.38 -3.42 13.14
N ALA A 96 27.68 -2.84 14.30
CA ALA A 96 28.36 -1.53 14.44
C ALA A 96 29.75 -1.43 13.78
N THR A 97 30.28 -2.52 13.24
CA THR A 97 31.59 -2.62 12.59
C THR A 97 31.54 -3.10 11.14
N ALA A 98 30.36 -3.40 10.59
CA ALA A 98 30.18 -3.87 9.21
C ALA A 98 29.80 -2.70 8.28
N GLU A 99 30.22 -2.77 7.01
CA GLU A 99 29.78 -1.79 6.01
C GLU A 99 28.26 -1.89 5.79
N PRO A 100 27.55 -0.76 5.60
CA PRO A 100 26.13 -0.76 5.35
C PRO A 100 25.82 -1.55 4.07
N GLN A 101 25.12 -2.67 4.20
CA GLN A 101 24.58 -3.39 3.05
C GLN A 101 23.16 -2.88 2.79
N ALA A 102 22.84 -2.59 1.52
CA ALA A 102 21.53 -2.09 1.15
C ALA A 102 20.44 -3.14 1.39
N ASP A 103 19.27 -2.68 1.83
CA ASP A 103 18.07 -3.51 1.93
C ASP A 103 17.71 -4.05 0.54
N ARG A 104 17.22 -5.29 0.50
CA ARG A 104 16.87 -5.97 -0.76
C ARG A 104 15.38 -6.28 -0.78
N LEU A 105 14.70 -5.87 -1.85
CA LEU A 105 13.30 -6.17 -2.08
C LEU A 105 13.16 -7.17 -3.24
N ALA A 106 12.50 -8.29 -3.00
CA ALA A 106 12.03 -9.19 -4.05
C ALA A 106 10.52 -8.99 -4.24
N LEU A 107 10.08 -8.74 -5.48
CA LEU A 107 8.68 -8.60 -5.86
C LEU A 107 8.31 -9.71 -6.86
N THR A 108 7.20 -10.39 -6.57
CA THR A 108 6.52 -11.31 -7.49
C THR A 108 5.17 -10.71 -7.88
N GLN A 109 4.86 -10.66 -9.16
CA GLN A 109 3.66 -10.04 -9.70
C GLN A 109 3.09 -10.89 -10.85
N ASP A 110 1.85 -11.33 -10.72
CA ASP A 110 1.13 -12.00 -11.81
C ASP A 110 0.67 -10.95 -12.84
N ILE A 111 0.74 -11.29 -14.12
CA ILE A 111 0.16 -10.54 -15.24
C ILE A 111 -0.74 -11.44 -16.08
N ARG A 112 -1.70 -10.83 -16.76
CA ARG A 112 -2.51 -11.48 -17.79
C ARG A 112 -2.54 -10.64 -19.06
N CYS A 113 -2.33 -11.29 -20.18
CA CYS A 113 -2.41 -10.72 -21.51
C CYS A 113 -3.85 -10.67 -21.99
N GLY A 114 -4.17 -9.63 -22.73
CA GLY A 114 -5.51 -9.32 -23.16
C GLY A 114 -5.87 -7.89 -22.79
N PRO A 115 -7.00 -7.39 -23.33
CA PRO A 115 -7.45 -6.04 -23.01
C PRO A 115 -7.50 -5.91 -21.50
N ALA A 116 -6.99 -4.79 -20.98
CA ALA A 116 -7.21 -4.46 -19.58
C ALA A 116 -8.72 -4.62 -19.35
N ALA A 117 -9.09 -5.47 -18.39
CA ALA A 117 -10.47 -5.49 -17.94
C ALA A 117 -10.83 -4.03 -17.65
N PRO A 118 -11.95 -3.50 -18.17
CA PRO A 118 -12.33 -2.13 -17.87
C PRO A 118 -12.23 -1.99 -16.36
N GLU A 119 -11.36 -1.10 -15.92
CA GLU A 119 -11.20 -0.82 -14.51
C GLU A 119 -12.61 -0.51 -14.03
N PRO A 120 -13.16 -1.31 -13.10
CA PRO A 120 -14.54 -1.11 -12.71
C PRO A 120 -14.65 0.35 -12.31
N VAL A 121 -15.57 1.08 -12.95
CA VAL A 121 -15.81 2.48 -12.60
C VAL A 121 -16.40 2.45 -11.21
N ILE A 122 -15.54 2.51 -10.19
CA ILE A 122 -15.96 2.57 -8.81
C ILE A 122 -16.50 3.97 -8.61
N GLN A 123 -17.82 4.09 -8.65
CA GLN A 123 -18.48 5.35 -8.37
C GLN A 123 -18.17 5.74 -6.93
N PRO A 124 -17.69 6.98 -6.68
CA PRO A 124 -17.52 7.47 -5.33
C PRO A 124 -18.82 7.34 -4.55
N ALA A 125 -18.73 6.95 -3.28
CA ALA A 125 -19.89 7.02 -2.42
C ALA A 125 -20.34 8.49 -2.26
N PRO A 126 -21.65 8.77 -2.18
CA PRO A 126 -22.11 10.12 -1.91
C PRO A 126 -21.50 10.65 -0.61
N VAL A 127 -21.25 11.95 -0.51
CA VAL A 127 -20.78 12.52 0.76
C VAL A 127 -21.89 12.40 1.80
N LEU A 128 -21.58 11.83 2.97
CA LEU A 128 -22.52 11.78 4.08
C LEU A 128 -22.82 13.18 4.60
N SER A 129 -24.11 13.49 4.77
CA SER A 129 -24.51 14.60 5.60
C SER A 129 -24.19 14.30 7.07
N GLU A 130 -24.10 15.33 7.91
CA GLU A 130 -23.92 15.15 9.35
C GLU A 130 -25.05 14.30 9.97
N ALA A 131 -26.30 14.51 9.52
CA ALA A 131 -27.45 13.75 9.98
C ALA A 131 -27.36 12.27 9.59
N ASP A 132 -26.94 11.97 8.35
CA ASP A 132 -26.78 10.59 7.88
C ASP A 132 -25.62 9.89 8.61
N ALA A 133 -24.51 10.60 8.83
CA ALA A 133 -23.38 10.08 9.60
C ALA A 133 -23.81 9.74 11.04
N LEU A 134 -24.55 10.64 11.71
CA LEU A 134 -25.07 10.42 13.05
C LEU A 134 -26.05 9.24 13.11
N ALA A 135 -26.90 9.09 12.09
CA ALA A 135 -27.84 7.96 11.99
C ALA A 135 -27.13 6.59 11.87
N LEU A 136 -25.88 6.56 11.39
CA LEU A 136 -25.08 5.34 11.27
C LEU A 136 -24.32 4.98 12.54
N ASN A 137 -24.16 5.90 13.49
CA ASN A 137 -23.38 5.68 14.71
C ASN A 137 -23.83 4.45 15.52
N PRO A 138 -25.13 4.19 15.74
CA PRO A 138 -25.55 2.99 16.47
C PRO A 138 -25.08 1.68 15.80
N ARG A 139 -25.06 1.64 14.46
CA ARG A 139 -24.56 0.47 13.70
C ARG A 139 -23.05 0.31 13.88
N LEU A 140 -22.29 1.41 13.81
CA LEU A 140 -20.84 1.40 13.97
C LEU A 140 -20.42 0.98 15.38
N THR A 141 -21.11 1.49 16.40
CA THR A 141 -20.95 1.07 17.80
C THR A 141 -21.23 -0.41 17.96
N ALA A 142 -22.40 -0.89 17.50
CA ALA A 142 -22.78 -2.29 17.65
C ALA A 142 -21.80 -3.26 16.96
N LEU A 143 -21.28 -2.90 15.79
CA LEU A 143 -20.25 -3.69 15.09
C LEU A 143 -18.94 -3.71 15.88
N SER A 144 -18.50 -2.57 16.40
CA SER A 144 -17.28 -2.50 17.19
C SER A 144 -17.39 -3.31 18.47
N ASP A 145 -18.51 -3.18 19.19
CA ASP A 145 -18.79 -3.96 20.41
C ASP A 145 -18.87 -5.47 20.12
N ALA A 146 -19.51 -5.88 19.02
CA ALA A 146 -19.59 -7.29 18.63
C ALA A 146 -18.21 -7.87 18.28
N TYR A 147 -17.37 -7.11 17.56
CA TYR A 147 -16.00 -7.50 17.23
C TYR A 147 -15.16 -7.70 18.50
N PHE A 148 -15.25 -6.73 19.40
CA PHE A 148 -14.58 -6.74 20.69
C PHE A 148 -15.02 -7.89 21.60
N ALA A 149 -16.32 -8.11 21.73
CA ALA A 149 -16.85 -9.23 22.50
C ALA A 149 -16.39 -10.57 21.92
N ALA A 150 -16.39 -10.71 20.59
CA ALA A 150 -15.89 -11.93 19.96
C ALA A 150 -14.40 -12.17 20.24
N LEU A 151 -13.57 -11.13 20.27
CA LEU A 151 -12.15 -11.25 20.66
C LEU A 151 -11.99 -11.66 22.13
N ASP A 152 -12.70 -10.98 23.03
CA ASP A 152 -12.61 -11.21 24.48
C ASP A 152 -13.09 -12.63 24.85
N ASP A 153 -14.16 -13.10 24.21
CA ASP A 153 -14.73 -14.44 24.41
C ASP A 153 -13.93 -15.56 23.69
N GLY A 154 -12.91 -15.21 22.90
CA GLY A 154 -12.16 -16.16 22.08
C GLY A 154 -12.94 -16.73 20.89
N ARG A 155 -14.04 -16.08 20.47
CA ARG A 155 -14.85 -16.41 19.29
C ARG A 155 -14.20 -15.87 18.01
N TYR A 156 -12.95 -16.27 17.77
CA TYR A 156 -12.11 -15.70 16.72
C TYR A 156 -12.65 -15.88 15.31
N ALA A 157 -13.40 -16.94 15.03
CA ALA A 157 -14.04 -17.13 13.73
C ALA A 157 -15.04 -16.01 13.41
N GLU A 158 -15.80 -15.57 14.41
CA GLU A 158 -16.76 -14.47 14.26
C GLU A 158 -16.03 -13.14 14.07
N ALA A 159 -15.03 -12.86 14.90
CA ALA A 159 -14.23 -11.65 14.77
C ALA A 159 -13.52 -11.57 13.41
N PHE A 160 -12.88 -12.66 12.98
CA PHE A 160 -12.22 -12.77 11.66
C PHE A 160 -13.18 -12.52 10.51
N ALA A 161 -14.42 -13.02 10.61
CA ALA A 161 -15.45 -12.80 9.59
C ALA A 161 -15.91 -11.35 9.48
N MET A 162 -15.57 -10.46 10.41
CA MET A 162 -15.86 -9.02 10.35
C MET A 162 -14.74 -8.21 9.69
N VAL A 163 -13.54 -8.79 9.60
CA VAL A 163 -12.35 -8.14 9.06
C VAL A 163 -12.33 -8.25 7.54
N ASP A 164 -11.92 -7.18 6.87
CA ASP A 164 -11.69 -7.22 5.43
C ASP A 164 -10.50 -8.14 5.08
N ALA A 165 -10.61 -8.88 3.98
CA ALA A 165 -9.59 -9.84 3.58
C ALA A 165 -8.23 -9.19 3.28
N ALA A 166 -8.20 -7.92 2.84
CA ALA A 166 -6.94 -7.21 2.64
C ALA A 166 -6.25 -6.93 3.99
N THR A 167 -7.02 -6.60 5.03
CA THR A 167 -6.50 -6.28 6.38
C THR A 167 -5.85 -7.48 7.06
N THR A 168 -6.33 -8.69 6.80
CA THR A 168 -5.72 -9.90 7.37
C THR A 168 -4.39 -10.24 6.71
N GLY A 169 -4.03 -9.56 5.60
CA GLY A 169 -2.84 -9.84 4.81
C GLY A 169 -2.85 -11.25 4.20
N GLY A 170 -4.04 -11.82 3.99
CA GLY A 170 -4.20 -13.20 3.53
C GLY A 170 -3.93 -14.27 4.60
N ALA A 171 -3.81 -13.89 5.88
CA ALA A 171 -3.64 -14.85 6.97
C ALA A 171 -4.82 -15.82 7.07
N SER A 172 -4.52 -17.09 7.40
CA SER A 172 -5.55 -18.06 7.71
C SER A 172 -6.29 -17.70 9.01
N LEU A 173 -7.51 -18.22 9.18
CA LEU A 173 -8.24 -18.08 10.45
C LEU A 173 -7.41 -18.63 11.61
N GLU A 174 -6.69 -19.73 11.42
CA GLU A 174 -5.85 -20.35 12.45
C GLU A 174 -4.72 -19.41 12.91
N ASP A 175 -3.94 -18.88 11.96
CA ASP A 175 -2.82 -17.98 12.24
C ASP A 175 -3.31 -16.68 12.89
N TRP A 176 -4.41 -16.12 12.37
CA TRP A 176 -4.99 -14.91 12.92
C TRP A 176 -5.52 -15.14 14.34
N SER A 177 -6.17 -16.28 14.59
CA SER A 177 -6.64 -16.65 15.93
C SER A 177 -5.48 -16.87 16.90
N ALA A 178 -4.39 -17.49 16.46
CA ALA A 178 -3.19 -17.71 17.27
C ALA A 178 -2.55 -16.39 17.70
N ARG A 179 -2.43 -15.42 16.78
CA ARG A 179 -1.92 -14.07 17.10
C ARG A 179 -2.81 -13.34 18.11
N ASN A 180 -4.14 -13.40 17.94
CA ASN A 180 -5.06 -12.75 18.86
C ASN A 180 -5.09 -13.43 20.26
N ARG A 181 -4.92 -14.74 20.34
CA ARG A 181 -4.72 -15.44 21.63
C ARG A 181 -3.44 -14.95 22.32
N ALA A 182 -2.31 -14.95 21.60
CA ALA A 182 -1.04 -14.49 22.14
C ALA A 182 -1.11 -13.03 22.60
N GLN A 183 -1.84 -12.18 21.88
CA GLN A 183 -2.08 -10.80 22.30
C GLN A 183 -2.92 -10.74 23.58
N ARG A 184 -4.04 -11.48 23.66
CA ARG A 184 -4.87 -11.54 24.87
C ARG A 184 -4.08 -12.03 26.08
N ASP A 185 -3.21 -13.02 25.92
CA ASP A 185 -2.37 -13.54 27.01
C ASP A 185 -1.36 -12.48 27.51
N ARG A 186 -0.88 -11.58 26.63
CA ARG A 186 0.00 -10.45 27.00
C ARG A 186 -0.74 -9.29 27.67
N LEU A 187 -2.00 -9.06 27.32
CA LEU A 187 -2.82 -7.99 27.89
C LEU A 187 -3.50 -8.41 29.20
N GLY A 188 -3.80 -9.70 29.33
CA GLY A 188 -4.71 -10.22 30.35
C GLY A 188 -6.18 -9.97 30.01
N ALA A 189 -7.08 -10.27 30.95
CA ALA A 189 -8.51 -10.09 30.74
C ALA A 189 -8.89 -8.61 30.60
N THR A 190 -9.74 -8.28 29.64
CA THR A 190 -10.37 -6.96 29.49
C THR A 190 -11.28 -6.70 30.70
N THR A 191 -11.06 -5.61 31.43
CA THR A 191 -11.87 -5.21 32.59
C THR A 191 -12.83 -4.07 32.26
N GLN A 192 -12.46 -3.22 31.30
CA GLN A 192 -13.28 -2.11 30.82
C GLN A 192 -12.92 -1.81 29.37
N ARG A 193 -13.91 -1.47 28.55
CA ARG A 193 -13.70 -0.87 27.22
C ARG A 193 -14.76 0.21 26.99
N GLN A 194 -14.34 1.33 26.41
CA GLN A 194 -15.20 2.46 26.10
C GLN A 194 -14.86 3.01 24.72
N ILE A 195 -15.86 3.01 23.83
CA ILE A 195 -15.84 3.80 22.60
C ILE A 195 -16.12 5.24 22.98
N GLY A 196 -15.28 6.18 22.52
CA GLY A 196 -15.45 7.59 22.87
C GLY A 196 -15.81 8.49 21.71
N ARG A 197 -15.13 8.38 20.56
CA ARG A 197 -15.37 9.26 19.41
C ARG A 197 -15.58 8.44 18.15
N LEU A 198 -16.62 8.83 17.42
CA LEU A 198 -16.96 8.29 16.11
C LEU A 198 -16.77 9.40 15.08
N THR A 199 -16.09 9.11 13.97
CA THR A 199 -15.89 10.07 12.87
C THR A 199 -16.13 9.38 11.54
N TRP A 200 -16.80 10.06 10.61
CA TRP A 200 -17.09 9.54 9.29
C TRP A 200 -16.32 10.29 8.21
N TYR A 201 -15.76 9.54 7.26
CA TYR A 201 -15.12 10.06 6.06
C TYR A 201 -15.80 9.48 4.82
N SER A 202 -15.99 10.31 3.80
CA SER A 202 -16.51 9.87 2.49
C SER A 202 -15.38 10.01 1.47
N ASN A 203 -14.96 8.90 0.87
CA ASN A 203 -13.89 8.81 -0.11
C ASN A 203 -12.59 9.54 0.32
N PRO A 204 -11.98 9.20 1.47
CA PRO A 204 -10.75 9.85 1.91
C PRO A 204 -9.64 9.67 0.86
N PRO A 205 -8.76 10.68 0.67
CA PRO A 205 -7.68 10.61 -0.31
C PRO A 205 -6.76 9.41 -0.08
N GLY A 206 -6.43 8.68 -1.14
CA GLY A 206 -5.51 7.54 -1.09
C GLY A 206 -6.11 6.23 -0.55
N ALA A 207 -7.42 6.18 -0.27
CA ALA A 207 -8.13 4.96 0.08
C ALA A 207 -9.15 4.57 -1.03
N PRO A 208 -9.58 3.29 -1.11
CA PRO A 208 -10.67 2.91 -1.98
C PRO A 208 -11.94 3.77 -1.76
N PRO A 209 -12.74 4.05 -2.79
CA PRO A 209 -14.00 4.78 -2.60
C PRO A 209 -14.95 4.10 -1.59
N GLY A 210 -15.77 4.89 -0.91
CA GLY A 210 -16.70 4.40 0.10
C GLY A 210 -16.83 5.32 1.31
N HIS A 211 -17.57 4.85 2.30
CA HIS A 211 -17.67 5.48 3.61
C HIS A 211 -16.79 4.76 4.62
N TYR A 212 -16.11 5.54 5.44
CA TYR A 212 -15.21 5.04 6.48
C TYR A 212 -15.67 5.55 7.84
N GLY A 213 -16.05 4.64 8.72
CA GLY A 213 -16.38 4.91 10.11
C GLY A 213 -15.17 4.65 10.99
N ALA A 214 -14.61 5.72 11.54
CA ALA A 214 -13.52 5.68 12.50
C ALA A 214 -14.05 5.61 13.94
N VAL A 215 -13.42 4.77 14.76
CA VAL A 215 -13.81 4.52 16.14
C VAL A 215 -12.58 4.65 17.03
N ASP A 216 -12.51 5.75 17.79
CA ASP A 216 -11.54 5.93 18.87
C ASP A 216 -12.08 5.25 20.14
N TYR A 217 -11.26 4.44 20.78
CA TYR A 217 -11.63 3.74 22.03
C TYR A 217 -10.47 3.67 23.02
N VAL A 218 -10.83 3.46 24.28
CA VAL A 218 -9.90 3.09 25.35
C VAL A 218 -10.35 1.78 25.98
N ALA A 219 -9.39 0.94 26.36
CA ALA A 219 -9.65 -0.25 27.15
C ALA A 219 -8.66 -0.35 28.32
N SER A 220 -9.09 -1.00 29.38
CA SER A 220 -8.24 -1.42 30.48
C SER A 220 -8.24 -2.94 30.51
N HIS A 221 -7.06 -3.53 30.54
CA HIS A 221 -6.83 -4.95 30.68
C HIS A 221 -6.16 -5.24 32.02
N ALA A 222 -6.06 -6.51 32.41
CA ALA A 222 -5.47 -6.88 33.69
C ALA A 222 -3.99 -6.47 33.83
N LEU A 223 -3.25 -6.35 32.72
CA LEU A 223 -1.81 -6.06 32.72
C LEU A 223 -1.44 -4.73 32.04
N GLN A 224 -2.31 -4.18 31.18
CA GLN A 224 -2.01 -3.02 30.35
C GLN A 224 -3.27 -2.19 30.07
N ASP A 225 -3.12 -0.89 29.86
CA ASP A 225 -4.17 -0.08 29.22
C ASP A 225 -3.98 -0.09 27.70
N GLU A 226 -5.05 0.15 26.96
CA GLU A 226 -5.05 0.22 25.50
C GLU A 226 -5.76 1.50 25.06
N CYS A 227 -5.11 2.23 24.16
CA CYS A 227 -5.70 3.36 23.45
C CYS A 227 -5.66 3.06 21.97
N GLY A 228 -6.84 2.88 21.38
CA GLY A 228 -6.97 2.22 20.09
C GLY A 228 -7.91 2.93 19.15
N TYR A 229 -7.81 2.48 17.90
CA TYR A 229 -8.48 3.04 16.75
C TYR A 229 -8.92 1.92 15.80
N LEU A 230 -10.19 1.92 15.41
CA LEU A 230 -10.72 1.04 14.36
C LEU A 230 -11.19 1.87 13.16
N ILE A 231 -11.03 1.31 11.96
CA ILE A 231 -11.68 1.81 10.74
C ILE A 231 -12.56 0.73 10.15
N TRP A 232 -13.83 1.07 9.99
CA TRP A 232 -14.80 0.27 9.25
C TRP A 232 -15.07 0.90 7.89
N HIS A 233 -15.01 0.12 6.82
CA HIS A 233 -15.26 0.57 5.46
C HIS A 233 -16.51 -0.09 4.88
N ARG A 234 -17.31 0.69 4.17
CA ARG A 234 -18.34 0.17 3.25
C ARG A 234 -18.15 0.81 1.87
N PRO A 235 -18.05 0.03 0.79
CA PRO A 235 -17.81 0.56 -0.56
C PRO A 235 -19.05 1.26 -1.16
N ALA A 236 -20.26 0.93 -0.67
CA ALA A 236 -21.53 1.51 -1.12
C ALA A 236 -22.47 1.73 0.08
N PRO A 237 -23.54 2.56 -0.06
CA PRO A 237 -24.48 2.83 1.04
C PRO A 237 -25.17 1.58 1.62
N ASP A 238 -25.47 0.60 0.76
CA ASP A 238 -26.14 -0.66 1.06
C ASP A 238 -25.17 -1.81 1.40
N ALA A 239 -23.88 -1.62 1.17
CA ALA A 239 -22.86 -2.61 1.52
C ALA A 239 -22.64 -2.70 3.04
N ASP A 240 -22.23 -3.88 3.49
CA ASP A 240 -21.83 -4.10 4.87
C ASP A 240 -20.50 -3.42 5.20
N LEU A 241 -20.38 -3.00 6.45
CA LEU A 241 -19.14 -2.47 7.01
C LEU A 241 -18.19 -3.61 7.33
N ARG A 242 -16.93 -3.48 6.91
CA ARG A 242 -15.83 -4.40 7.19
C ARG A 242 -14.69 -3.68 7.89
N LEU A 243 -14.04 -4.32 8.85
CA LEU A 243 -12.90 -3.73 9.54
C LEU A 243 -11.69 -3.70 8.59
N THR A 244 -11.24 -2.51 8.21
CA THR A 244 -10.11 -2.30 7.28
C THR A 244 -8.83 -1.84 7.97
N ARG A 245 -8.90 -1.42 9.24
CA ARG A 245 -7.74 -1.02 10.03
C ARG A 245 -8.01 -1.18 11.51
N GLN A 246 -7.02 -1.68 12.25
CA GLN A 246 -6.98 -1.65 13.71
C GLN A 246 -5.60 -1.24 14.15
N GLU A 247 -5.54 -0.26 15.04
CA GLU A 247 -4.31 0.21 15.66
C GLU A 247 -4.52 0.37 17.17
N ALA A 248 -3.47 0.14 17.94
CA ALA A 248 -3.50 0.23 19.38
C ALA A 248 -2.14 0.64 19.92
N THR A 249 -2.14 1.55 20.88
CA THR A 249 -1.02 1.81 21.77
C THR A 249 -1.30 1.11 23.10
N TYR A 250 -0.40 0.24 23.51
CA TYR A 250 -0.48 -0.47 24.78
C TYR A 250 0.39 0.20 25.83
N LEU A 251 -0.15 0.37 27.03
CA LEU A 251 0.48 1.06 28.15
C LEU A 251 0.60 0.08 29.33
N PRO A 252 1.75 -0.58 29.49
CA PRO A 252 1.99 -1.52 30.57
C PRO A 252 1.74 -0.92 31.97
N HIS A 253 1.18 -1.72 32.86
CA HIS A 253 0.88 -1.29 34.24
C HIS A 253 2.12 -1.23 35.14
N ASP A 254 3.24 -1.83 34.72
CA ASP A 254 4.54 -1.74 35.39
C ASP A 254 5.27 -0.41 35.15
N LEU A 255 4.78 0.42 34.23
CA LEU A 255 5.20 1.82 34.09
C LEU A 255 4.80 2.63 35.34
N ASP A 256 5.62 3.61 35.71
CA ASP A 256 5.28 4.54 36.78
C ASP A 256 4.03 5.36 36.41
N ALA A 257 3.27 5.77 37.44
CA ALA A 257 1.97 6.41 37.25
C ALA A 257 2.05 7.73 36.47
N ALA A 258 3.13 8.50 36.64
CA ALA A 258 3.29 9.78 35.94
C ALA A 258 3.58 9.56 34.46
N THR A 259 4.45 8.60 34.12
CA THR A 259 4.72 8.20 32.74
C THR A 259 3.46 7.67 32.07
N ARG A 260 2.72 6.76 32.73
CA ARG A 260 1.47 6.21 32.19
C ARG A 260 0.43 7.30 31.95
N ALA A 261 0.25 8.25 32.89
CA ALA A 261 -0.67 9.37 32.71
C ALA A 261 -0.30 10.26 31.52
N ARG A 262 0.99 10.59 31.36
CA ARG A 262 1.48 11.38 30.21
C ARG A 262 1.26 10.65 28.89
N MET A 263 1.54 9.35 28.83
CA MET A 263 1.27 8.54 27.63
C MET A 263 -0.23 8.48 27.33
N ARG A 264 -1.08 8.33 28.35
CA ARG A 264 -2.53 8.37 28.14
C ARG A 264 -2.98 9.69 27.53
N GLN A 265 -2.49 10.82 28.02
CA GLN A 265 -2.80 12.13 27.45
C GLN A 265 -2.29 12.30 26.01
N ALA A 266 -1.13 11.70 25.67
CA ALA A 266 -0.55 11.81 24.33
C ALA A 266 -1.23 10.93 23.29
N TYR A 267 -1.74 9.75 23.67
CA TYR A 267 -2.18 8.72 22.73
C TYR A 267 -3.67 8.39 22.80
N CYS A 268 -4.34 8.69 23.92
CA CYS A 268 -5.76 8.41 24.08
C CYS A 268 -6.55 9.66 23.74
N ILE A 269 -7.04 9.74 22.50
CA ILE A 269 -7.79 10.89 21.95
C ILE A 269 -9.07 11.24 22.75
N LEU A 270 -9.49 10.36 23.67
CA LEU A 270 -10.71 10.47 24.47
C LEU A 270 -10.52 11.14 25.84
N LEU A 271 -9.30 11.54 26.20
CA LEU A 271 -8.96 12.10 27.51
C LEU A 271 -8.48 13.55 27.44
#